data_AF-A0A944L657-F1
#
_entry.id   AF-A0A944L657-F1
#
_cell.length_a   1.000
_cell.length_b   1.000
_cell.length_c   1.000
_cell.angle_alpha   90.00
_cell.angle_beta   90.00
_cell.angle_gamma   90.00
#
_symmetry.space_group_name_H-M   'P 1'
#
loop_
_entity.id
_entity.type
_entity.pdbx_description
1 polymer ?
#
loop_
_entity_poly.entity_id
_entity_poly.type
_entity_poly.pdbx_seq_one_letter_code
_entity_poly.pdbx_strand_id
1 'polypeptide(L)'
;MLDQDALDRLWNFEDPAGSEARFRDAIADGKYDADERAELATQLGRAIGLQGRYEEADALLDAIDADEEPTVAVRILLERGRLLNSGGHPAMAVPLFEQAAELADHLGEEFLAVDALHMLALADGAHRESWTRSALEYASTATDQRTRRWMAPLHINLGRALYEAGRRTEAMIEFQLAEQWAEKAGTPQQQEAARQAIAECADALVSGN
;
A
#
# COMPACT_ATOMS: atom_id res chain seq x y z
N MET A 1 1.78 4.27 19.85
CA MET A 1 1.66 3.47 18.60
C MET A 1 1.86 2.00 18.86
N LEU A 2 1.03 1.18 18.21
CA LEU A 2 1.06 -0.26 18.33
C LEU A 2 2.32 -0.83 17.65
N ASP A 3 2.88 -1.89 18.22
CA ASP A 3 3.94 -2.64 17.55
C ASP A 3 3.43 -3.22 16.22
N GLN A 4 4.22 -3.05 15.16
CA GLN A 4 3.82 -3.44 13.82
C GLN A 4 3.64 -4.95 13.67
N ASP A 5 4.45 -5.76 14.37
CA ASP A 5 4.26 -7.21 14.35
C ASP A 5 2.92 -7.60 15.00
N ALA A 6 2.41 -6.79 15.94
CA ALA A 6 1.08 -7.00 16.51
C ALA A 6 -0.03 -6.70 15.51
N LEU A 7 0.09 -5.64 14.70
CA LEU A 7 -0.83 -5.36 13.60
C LEU A 7 -0.80 -6.48 12.54
N ASP A 8 0.39 -6.92 12.14
CA ASP A 8 0.57 -7.92 11.08
C ASP A 8 -0.08 -9.27 11.48
N ARG A 9 -0.11 -9.61 12.77
CA ARG A 9 -0.79 -10.82 13.29
C ARG A 9 -2.32 -10.78 13.19
N LEU A 10 -2.92 -9.60 13.08
CA LEU A 10 -4.38 -9.44 12.94
C LEU A 10 -4.82 -9.51 11.47
N TRP A 11 -3.87 -9.38 10.53
CA TRP A 11 -4.13 -9.35 9.11
C TRP A 11 -4.08 -10.72 8.44
N ASN A 12 -5.11 -11.00 7.65
CA ASN A 12 -5.11 -11.94 6.53
C ASN A 12 -5.81 -11.24 5.36
N PHE A 13 -5.04 -10.77 4.38
CA PHE A 13 -5.61 -10.05 3.23
C PHE A 13 -6.47 -10.94 2.31
N GLU A 14 -6.33 -12.27 2.39
CA GLU A 14 -7.20 -13.22 1.69
C GLU A 14 -8.52 -13.48 2.44
N ASP A 15 -8.61 -13.08 3.71
CA ASP A 15 -9.81 -13.17 4.55
C ASP A 15 -10.07 -11.84 5.29
N PRO A 16 -10.50 -10.78 4.57
CA PRO A 16 -10.78 -9.49 5.18
C PRO A 16 -11.85 -9.55 6.28
N ALA A 17 -12.84 -10.45 6.16
CA ALA A 17 -13.90 -10.63 7.14
C ALA A 17 -13.36 -11.24 8.46
N GLY A 18 -12.46 -12.23 8.38
CA GLY A 18 -11.77 -12.74 9.55
C GLY A 18 -10.85 -11.70 10.20
N SER A 19 -10.18 -10.86 9.41
CA SER A 19 -9.40 -9.74 9.94
C SER A 19 -10.26 -8.69 10.63
N GLU A 20 -11.41 -8.32 10.05
CA GLU A 20 -12.38 -7.44 10.67
C GLU A 20 -12.80 -7.96 12.07
N ALA A 21 -13.12 -9.25 12.19
CA ALA A 21 -13.46 -9.85 13.49
C ALA A 21 -12.31 -9.72 14.51
N ARG A 22 -11.06 -10.02 14.10
CA ARG A 22 -9.88 -9.89 14.96
C ARG A 22 -9.63 -8.45 15.40
N PHE A 23 -9.82 -7.46 14.51
CA PHE A 23 -9.68 -6.05 14.86
C PHE A 23 -10.77 -5.59 15.83
N ARG A 24 -12.04 -6.01 15.64
CA ARG A 24 -13.10 -5.71 16.61
C ARG A 24 -12.81 -6.28 17.99
N ASP A 25 -12.37 -7.54 18.05
CA ASP A 25 -11.98 -8.18 19.31
C ASP A 25 -10.81 -7.45 19.98
N ALA A 26 -9.80 -7.04 19.19
CA ALA A 26 -8.67 -6.27 19.68
C ALA A 26 -9.09 -4.90 20.23
N ILE A 27 -9.95 -4.17 19.54
CA ILE A 27 -10.45 -2.85 20.00
C ILE A 27 -11.27 -2.97 21.29
N ALA A 28 -12.03 -4.07 21.44
CA ALA A 28 -12.81 -4.35 22.65
C ALA A 28 -11.95 -4.84 23.83
N ASP A 29 -10.72 -5.29 23.57
CA ASP A 29 -9.75 -5.70 24.59
C ASP A 29 -9.23 -4.45 25.34
N GLY A 30 -9.49 -4.38 26.64
CA GLY A 30 -9.10 -3.26 27.49
C GLY A 30 -7.59 -3.11 27.72
N LYS A 31 -6.75 -3.89 27.03
CA LYS A 31 -5.29 -3.82 27.15
C LYS A 31 -4.65 -2.69 26.35
N TYR A 32 -5.32 -2.18 25.31
CA TYR A 32 -4.79 -1.10 24.47
C TYR A 32 -5.17 0.26 25.04
N ASP A 33 -4.33 1.27 24.86
CA ASP A 33 -4.65 2.65 25.21
C ASP A 33 -5.55 3.33 24.13
N ALA A 34 -5.77 4.64 24.25
CA ALA A 34 -6.64 5.37 23.31
C ALA A 34 -6.02 5.43 21.90
N ASP A 35 -4.73 5.70 21.83
CA ASP A 35 -3.97 5.89 20.59
C ASP A 35 -3.83 4.56 19.84
N GLU A 36 -3.51 3.48 20.55
CA GLU A 36 -3.47 2.14 20.01
C GLU A 36 -4.83 1.68 19.49
N ARG A 37 -5.93 2.03 20.18
CA ARG A 37 -7.29 1.75 19.69
C ARG A 37 -7.63 2.57 18.45
N ALA A 38 -7.20 3.82 18.37
CA ALA A 38 -7.39 4.65 17.18
C ALA A 38 -6.66 4.04 15.97
N GLU A 39 -5.42 3.61 16.15
CA GLU A 39 -4.66 2.90 15.12
C GLU A 39 -5.31 1.57 14.69
N LEU A 40 -5.80 0.76 15.63
CA LEU A 40 -6.56 -0.45 15.32
C LEU A 40 -7.86 -0.14 14.56
N ALA A 41 -8.53 0.97 14.90
CA ALA A 41 -9.76 1.39 14.22
C ALA A 41 -9.52 1.78 12.75
N THR A 42 -8.37 2.38 12.41
CA THR A 42 -8.04 2.62 10.99
C THR A 42 -7.86 1.29 10.23
N GLN A 43 -7.23 0.29 10.85
CA GLN A 43 -7.07 -1.04 10.25
C GLN A 43 -8.40 -1.78 10.10
N LEU A 44 -9.30 -1.63 11.07
CA LEU A 44 -10.67 -2.12 10.95
C LEU A 44 -11.40 -1.48 9.76
N GLY A 45 -11.26 -0.15 9.58
CA GLY A 45 -11.79 0.57 8.42
C GLY A 45 -11.29 -0.01 7.10
N ARG A 46 -9.98 -0.30 7.00
CA ARG A 46 -9.40 -0.98 5.84
C ARG A 46 -10.02 -2.35 5.58
N ALA A 47 -10.18 -3.16 6.63
CA ALA A 47 -10.71 -4.53 6.51
C ALA A 47 -12.19 -4.54 6.05
N ILE A 48 -12.99 -3.60 6.55
CA ILE A 48 -14.38 -3.38 6.12
C ILE A 48 -14.42 -2.88 4.68
N GLY A 49 -13.55 -1.92 4.32
CA GLY A 49 -13.44 -1.39 2.97
C GLY A 49 -13.10 -2.43 1.91
N LEU A 50 -12.20 -3.37 2.23
CA LEU A 50 -11.85 -4.51 1.36
C LEU A 50 -13.04 -5.44 1.07
N GLN A 51 -14.10 -5.40 1.89
CA GLN A 51 -15.34 -6.16 1.68
C GLN A 51 -16.40 -5.38 0.89
N GLY A 52 -16.08 -4.17 0.41
CA GLY A 52 -17.02 -3.31 -0.31
C GLY A 52 -18.01 -2.55 0.58
N ARG A 53 -17.85 -2.59 1.90
CA ARG A 53 -18.72 -1.90 2.87
C ARG A 53 -18.24 -0.47 3.12
N TYR A 54 -18.18 0.32 2.04
CA TYR A 54 -17.52 1.63 2.05
C TYR A 54 -18.15 2.65 3.00
N GLU A 55 -19.48 2.72 3.06
CA GLU A 55 -20.19 3.67 3.95
C GLU A 55 -19.92 3.37 5.43
N GLU A 56 -19.85 2.09 5.80
CA GLU A 56 -19.53 1.68 7.18
C GLU A 56 -18.08 2.00 7.53
N ALA A 57 -17.16 1.73 6.60
CA ALA A 57 -15.75 2.05 6.80
C ALA A 57 -15.54 3.57 6.93
N ASP A 58 -16.21 4.39 6.11
CA ASP A 58 -16.09 5.85 6.18
C ASP A 58 -16.66 6.41 7.50
N ALA A 59 -17.84 5.93 7.92
CA ALA A 59 -18.42 6.31 9.20
C ALA A 59 -17.56 5.91 10.40
N LEU A 60 -16.88 4.76 10.33
CA LEU A 60 -15.91 4.35 11.35
C LEU A 60 -14.71 5.30 11.36
N LEU A 61 -14.13 5.62 10.21
CA LEU A 61 -12.96 6.51 10.10
C LEU A 61 -13.29 7.93 10.56
N ASP A 62 -14.52 8.42 10.35
CA ASP A 62 -14.98 9.73 10.82
C ASP A 62 -15.11 9.82 12.35
N ALA A 63 -15.32 8.70 13.02
CA ALA A 63 -15.45 8.64 14.48
C ALA A 63 -14.10 8.57 15.22
N ILE A 64 -12.98 8.45 14.51
CA ILE A 64 -11.65 8.37 15.10
C ILE A 64 -11.16 9.78 15.44
N ASP A 65 -10.80 9.99 16.71
CA ASP A 65 -10.07 11.19 17.12
C ASP A 65 -8.59 11.03 16.75
N ALA A 66 -8.07 11.97 15.96
CA ALA A 66 -6.70 11.97 15.47
C ALA A 66 -5.90 13.20 15.93
N ASP A 67 -6.47 14.02 16.82
CA ASP A 67 -5.84 15.28 17.26
C ASP A 67 -4.60 15.04 18.12
N GLU A 68 -4.56 13.92 18.86
CA GLU A 68 -3.45 13.59 19.75
C GLU A 68 -2.32 12.81 19.06
N GLU A 69 -2.60 12.13 17.94
CA GLU A 69 -1.65 11.22 17.26
C GLU A 69 -1.59 11.45 15.73
N PRO A 70 -0.61 12.24 15.25
CA PRO A 70 -0.49 12.58 13.82
C PRO A 70 -0.38 11.38 12.87
N THR A 71 0.22 10.26 13.31
CA THR A 71 0.31 9.04 12.49
C THR A 71 -1.07 8.41 12.23
N VAL A 72 -2.01 8.55 13.17
CA VAL A 72 -3.41 8.13 12.96
C VAL A 72 -4.05 8.96 11.84
N ALA A 73 -3.78 10.27 11.77
CA ALA A 73 -4.28 11.13 10.70
C ALA A 73 -3.78 10.69 9.32
N VAL A 74 -2.50 10.31 9.19
CA VAL A 74 -1.94 9.73 7.94
C VAL A 74 -2.71 8.47 7.54
N ARG A 75 -2.95 7.56 8.49
CA ARG A 75 -3.69 6.32 8.23
C ARG A 75 -5.13 6.60 7.82
N ILE A 76 -5.82 7.55 8.45
CA ILE A 76 -7.18 7.94 8.06
C ILE A 76 -7.20 8.46 6.61
N LEU A 77 -6.26 9.32 6.22
CA LEU A 77 -6.13 9.82 4.85
C LEU A 77 -5.93 8.69 3.84
N LEU A 78 -5.02 7.74 4.14
CA LEU A 78 -4.79 6.56 3.33
C LEU A 78 -6.06 5.71 3.17
N GLU A 79 -6.73 5.40 4.26
CA GLU A 79 -7.91 4.53 4.22
C GLU A 79 -9.08 5.20 3.51
N ARG A 80 -9.36 6.48 3.76
CA ARG A 80 -10.37 7.25 3.00
C ARG A 80 -10.05 7.29 1.51
N GLY A 81 -8.79 7.50 1.14
CA GLY A 81 -8.33 7.40 -0.24
C GLY A 81 -8.58 6.02 -0.83
N ARG A 82 -8.30 4.93 -0.10
CA ARG A 82 -8.56 3.55 -0.55
C ARG A 82 -10.04 3.29 -0.77
N LEU A 83 -10.92 3.79 0.12
CA LEU A 83 -12.37 3.68 -0.03
C LEU A 83 -12.85 4.36 -1.30
N LEU A 84 -12.43 5.61 -1.55
CA LEU A 84 -12.76 6.35 -2.76
C LEU A 84 -12.24 5.67 -4.02
N ASN A 85 -10.96 5.25 -4.02
CA ASN A 85 -10.34 4.60 -5.17
C ASN A 85 -11.05 3.29 -5.53
N SER A 86 -11.30 2.44 -4.53
CA SER A 86 -11.99 1.15 -4.71
C SER A 86 -13.46 1.33 -5.05
N GLY A 87 -14.09 2.40 -4.55
CA GLY A 87 -15.46 2.80 -4.87
C GLY A 87 -15.62 3.44 -6.26
N GLY A 88 -14.57 3.53 -7.07
CA GLY A 88 -14.63 4.06 -8.44
C GLY A 88 -14.47 5.58 -8.56
N HIS A 89 -13.93 6.23 -7.53
CA HIS A 89 -13.69 7.68 -7.48
C HIS A 89 -12.20 8.04 -7.35
N PRO A 90 -11.32 7.54 -8.24
CA PRO A 90 -9.87 7.70 -8.11
C PRO A 90 -9.43 9.18 -8.07
N ALA A 91 -10.07 10.05 -8.86
CA ALA A 91 -9.75 11.48 -8.89
C ALA A 91 -10.00 12.18 -7.53
N MET A 92 -10.94 11.68 -6.73
CA MET A 92 -11.19 12.20 -5.38
C MET A 92 -10.20 11.62 -4.35
N ALA A 93 -9.63 10.45 -4.63
CA ALA A 93 -8.65 9.81 -3.76
C ALA A 93 -7.26 10.45 -3.86
N VAL A 94 -6.87 10.93 -5.04
CA VAL A 94 -5.56 11.58 -5.29
C VAL A 94 -5.19 12.63 -4.24
N PRO A 95 -6.00 13.69 -3.99
CA PRO A 95 -5.63 14.72 -3.01
C PRO A 95 -5.50 14.19 -1.57
N LEU A 96 -6.15 13.08 -1.23
CA LEU A 96 -5.98 12.45 0.09
C LEU A 96 -4.65 11.70 0.18
N PHE A 97 -4.26 11.00 -0.88
CA PHE A 97 -2.97 10.31 -0.92
C PHE A 97 -1.79 11.29 -1.00
N GLU A 98 -1.93 12.42 -1.70
CA GLU A 98 -0.92 13.50 -1.68
C GLU A 98 -0.72 14.03 -0.26
N GLN A 99 -1.81 14.39 0.43
CA GLN A 99 -1.76 14.82 1.83
C GLN A 99 -1.17 13.75 2.76
N ALA A 100 -1.52 12.47 2.54
CA ALA A 100 -0.96 11.37 3.32
C ALA A 100 0.55 11.23 3.10
N ALA A 101 1.03 11.34 1.86
CA ALA A 101 2.46 11.25 1.55
C ALA A 101 3.25 12.41 2.16
N GLU A 102 2.74 13.64 2.03
CA GLU A 102 3.37 14.84 2.61
C GLU A 102 3.43 14.77 4.14
N LEU A 103 2.33 14.40 4.79
CA LEU A 103 2.27 14.29 6.24
C LEU A 103 3.15 13.14 6.76
N ALA A 104 3.12 11.98 6.11
CA ALA A 104 3.97 10.85 6.48
C ALA A 104 5.45 11.20 6.37
N ASP A 105 5.86 11.87 5.28
CA ASP A 105 7.25 12.32 5.11
C ASP A 105 7.65 13.31 6.21
N HIS A 106 6.79 14.29 6.52
CA HIS A 106 7.05 15.26 7.58
C HIS A 106 7.24 14.61 8.96
N LEU A 107 6.50 13.53 9.24
CA LEU A 107 6.58 12.77 10.48
C LEU A 107 7.71 11.73 10.50
N GLY A 108 8.36 11.47 9.36
CA GLY A 108 9.36 10.40 9.23
C GLY A 108 8.75 8.99 9.19
N GLU A 109 7.46 8.88 8.86
CA GLU A 109 6.73 7.62 8.72
C GLU A 109 7.03 6.97 7.36
N GLU A 110 8.28 6.51 7.17
CA GLU A 110 8.83 6.07 5.88
C GLU A 110 7.93 5.03 5.18
N PHE A 111 7.39 4.09 5.94
CA PHE A 111 6.50 3.04 5.41
C PHE A 111 5.19 3.62 4.87
N LEU A 112 4.58 4.56 5.59
CA LEU A 112 3.30 5.16 5.21
C LEU A 112 3.48 6.14 4.04
N ALA A 113 4.63 6.83 3.95
CA ALA A 113 4.97 7.67 2.82
C ALA A 113 5.07 6.85 1.52
N VAL A 114 5.76 5.71 1.56
CA VAL A 114 5.85 4.79 0.43
C VAL A 114 4.49 4.18 0.08
N ASP A 115 3.67 3.83 1.07
CA ASP A 115 2.31 3.32 0.84
C ASP A 115 1.43 4.38 0.15
N ALA A 116 1.52 5.65 0.57
CA ALA A 116 0.79 6.76 -0.05
C ALA A 116 1.22 6.99 -1.51
N LEU A 117 2.53 7.00 -1.78
CA LEU A 117 3.05 7.13 -3.15
C LEU A 117 2.66 5.95 -4.04
N HIS A 118 2.63 4.74 -3.48
CA HIS A 118 2.10 3.58 -4.18
C HIS A 118 0.62 3.76 -4.53
N MET A 119 -0.18 4.25 -3.59
CA MET A 119 -1.60 4.51 -3.82
C MET A 119 -1.86 5.62 -4.84
N LEU A 120 -1.02 6.66 -4.90
CA LEU A 120 -1.05 7.66 -5.97
C LEU A 120 -0.83 7.02 -7.34
N ALA A 121 0.13 6.10 -7.47
CA ALA A 121 0.36 5.40 -8.73
C ALA A 121 -0.86 4.56 -9.19
N LEU A 122 -1.66 4.05 -8.25
CA LEU A 122 -2.88 3.32 -8.56
C LEU A 122 -4.06 4.23 -8.93
N ALA A 123 -4.22 5.36 -8.23
CA ALA A 123 -5.33 6.28 -8.43
C ALA A 123 -5.12 7.24 -9.62
N ASP A 124 -3.90 7.73 -9.80
CA ASP A 124 -3.54 8.68 -10.84
C ASP A 124 -2.86 7.98 -12.03
N GLY A 125 -3.69 7.38 -12.89
CA GLY A 125 -3.21 6.65 -14.06
C GLY A 125 -2.38 7.50 -15.03
N ALA A 126 -2.61 8.82 -15.10
CA ALA A 126 -1.86 9.71 -15.99
C ALA A 126 -0.40 9.91 -15.53
N HIS A 127 -0.16 9.84 -14.22
CA HIS A 127 1.16 10.02 -13.63
C HIS A 127 1.71 8.76 -12.96
N ARG A 128 1.09 7.59 -13.20
CA ARG A 128 1.47 6.28 -12.63
C ARG A 128 2.98 6.03 -12.63
N GLU A 129 3.64 6.26 -13.77
CA GLU A 129 5.09 6.04 -13.92
C GLU A 129 5.89 6.99 -13.01
N SER A 130 5.49 8.26 -12.93
CA SER A 130 6.14 9.27 -12.09
C SER A 130 6.00 8.91 -10.61
N TRP A 131 4.77 8.60 -10.17
CA TRP A 131 4.51 8.23 -8.77
C TRP A 131 5.24 6.95 -8.37
N THR A 132 5.27 5.95 -9.24
CA THR A 132 6.01 4.71 -8.95
C THR A 132 7.51 4.96 -8.82
N ARG A 133 8.09 5.84 -9.63
CA ARG A 133 9.51 6.23 -9.49
C ARG A 133 9.77 6.99 -8.20
N SER A 134 8.91 7.94 -7.83
CA SER A 134 9.04 8.64 -6.55
C SER A 134 8.98 7.67 -5.36
N ALA A 135 8.08 6.68 -5.41
CA ALA A 135 8.01 5.63 -4.39
C ALA A 135 9.29 4.78 -4.32
N LEU A 136 9.89 4.42 -5.46
CA LEU A 136 11.15 3.68 -5.53
C LEU A 136 12.32 4.50 -4.98
N GLU A 137 12.42 5.78 -5.34
CA GLU A 137 13.44 6.68 -4.84
C GLU A 137 13.36 6.79 -3.31
N TYR A 138 12.15 7.03 -2.79
CA TYR A 138 11.89 7.12 -1.35
C TYR A 138 12.22 5.80 -0.62
N ALA A 139 11.71 4.67 -1.11
CA ALA A 139 11.95 3.36 -0.51
C ALA A 139 13.44 2.96 -0.52
N SER A 140 14.22 3.45 -1.50
CA SER A 140 15.65 3.18 -1.58
C SER A 140 16.47 3.86 -0.49
N THR A 141 15.99 5.01 0.02
CA THR A 141 16.63 5.75 1.11
C THR A 141 16.14 5.34 2.49
N ALA A 142 15.01 4.63 2.57
CA ALA A 142 14.40 4.22 3.83
C ALA A 142 15.39 3.47 4.73
N THR A 143 15.32 3.71 6.03
CA THR A 143 16.26 3.14 7.01
C THR A 143 15.85 1.73 7.45
N ASP A 144 14.54 1.49 7.57
CA ASP A 144 14.02 0.23 8.06
C ASP A 144 13.88 -0.82 6.94
N GLN A 145 14.10 -2.09 7.31
CA GLN A 145 14.07 -3.18 6.34
C GLN A 145 12.67 -3.43 5.79
N ARG A 146 11.61 -3.11 6.53
CA ARG A 146 10.23 -3.37 6.13
C ARG A 146 9.82 -2.45 5.00
N THR A 147 10.12 -1.15 5.08
CA THR A 147 9.88 -0.19 4.01
C THR A 147 10.65 -0.57 2.75
N ARG A 148 11.91 -1.02 2.87
CA ARG A 148 12.69 -1.52 1.71
C ARG A 148 12.07 -2.74 1.03
N ARG A 149 11.18 -3.52 1.69
CA ARG A 149 10.47 -4.63 1.02
C ARG A 149 9.51 -4.14 -0.06
N TRP A 150 9.07 -2.87 -0.02
CA TRP A 150 8.27 -2.27 -1.08
C TRP A 150 8.97 -2.22 -2.43
N MET A 151 10.30 -2.30 -2.47
CA MET A 151 11.05 -2.31 -3.73
C MET A 151 10.55 -3.40 -4.70
N ALA A 152 10.22 -4.60 -4.20
CA ALA A 152 9.71 -5.68 -5.04
C ALA A 152 8.38 -5.32 -5.75
N PRO A 153 7.28 -5.03 -5.04
CA PRO A 153 6.02 -4.67 -5.69
C PRO A 153 6.10 -3.35 -6.48
N LEU A 154 6.93 -2.38 -6.07
CA LEU A 154 7.08 -1.13 -6.82
C LEU A 154 7.76 -1.33 -8.17
N HIS A 155 8.80 -2.17 -8.24
CA HIS A 155 9.43 -2.54 -9.51
C HIS A 155 8.46 -3.33 -10.43
N ILE A 156 7.60 -4.20 -9.87
CA ILE A 156 6.52 -4.82 -10.66
C ILE A 156 5.60 -3.76 -11.27
N ASN A 157 5.15 -2.79 -10.47
CA ASN A 157 4.24 -1.75 -10.94
C ASN A 157 4.87 -0.88 -12.04
N LEU A 158 6.14 -0.50 -11.88
CA LEU A 158 6.86 0.29 -12.87
C LEU A 158 7.04 -0.52 -14.17
N GLY A 159 7.45 -1.78 -14.04
CA GLY A 159 7.56 -2.68 -15.19
C GLY A 159 6.23 -2.86 -15.93
N ARG A 160 5.11 -2.95 -15.21
CA ARG A 160 3.77 -3.00 -15.82
C ARG A 160 3.42 -1.73 -16.58
N ALA A 161 3.64 -0.56 -15.99
CA ALA A 161 3.41 0.73 -16.66
C ALA A 161 4.24 0.84 -17.96
N LEU A 162 5.52 0.46 -17.92
CA LEU A 162 6.40 0.47 -19.08
C LEU A 162 5.97 -0.54 -20.15
N TYR A 163 5.56 -1.73 -19.74
CA TYR A 163 5.10 -2.78 -20.64
C TYR A 163 3.84 -2.37 -21.39
N GLU A 164 2.86 -1.79 -20.69
CA GLU A 164 1.62 -1.25 -21.26
C GLU A 164 1.90 -0.11 -22.24
N ALA A 165 2.96 0.70 -21.99
CA ALA A 165 3.45 1.74 -22.89
C ALA A 165 4.29 1.20 -24.08
N GLY A 166 4.44 -0.12 -24.22
CA GLY A 166 5.24 -0.74 -25.28
C GLY A 166 6.76 -0.69 -25.07
N ARG A 167 7.23 -0.14 -23.95
CA ARG A 167 8.65 -0.03 -23.57
C ARG A 167 9.16 -1.34 -22.94
N ARG A 168 8.99 -2.44 -23.68
CA ARG A 168 9.16 -3.82 -23.15
C ARG A 168 10.58 -4.12 -22.66
N THR A 169 11.62 -3.56 -23.29
CA THR A 169 13.00 -3.74 -22.83
C THR A 169 13.23 -3.09 -21.46
N GLU A 170 12.67 -1.90 -21.24
CA GLU A 170 12.76 -1.22 -19.94
C GLU A 170 11.91 -1.96 -18.90
N ALA A 171 10.72 -2.43 -19.28
CA ALA A 171 9.88 -3.25 -18.41
C ALA A 171 10.59 -4.52 -17.91
N MET A 172 11.34 -5.20 -18.79
CA MET A 172 12.12 -6.38 -18.42
C MET A 172 13.16 -6.08 -17.32
N ILE A 173 13.83 -4.92 -17.40
CA ILE A 173 14.81 -4.50 -16.38
C ILE A 173 14.11 -4.36 -15.03
N GLU A 174 12.95 -3.71 -15.01
CA GLU A 174 12.18 -3.53 -13.77
C GLU A 174 11.69 -4.87 -13.20
N PHE A 175 11.21 -5.80 -14.02
CA PHE A 175 10.80 -7.12 -13.52
C PHE A 175 11.98 -7.93 -12.95
N GLN A 176 13.17 -7.81 -13.54
CA GLN A 176 14.39 -8.43 -13.01
C GLN A 176 14.84 -7.80 -11.67
N LEU A 177 14.66 -6.48 -11.50
CA LEU A 177 14.90 -5.82 -10.23
C LEU A 177 13.87 -6.26 -9.17
N ALA A 178 12.61 -6.41 -9.56
CA ALA A 178 11.57 -6.94 -8.69
C ALA A 178 11.91 -8.36 -8.18
N GLU A 179 12.38 -9.24 -9.07
CA GLU A 179 12.81 -10.60 -8.71
C GLU A 179 13.96 -10.58 -7.69
N GLN A 180 15.03 -9.80 -7.94
CA GLN A 180 16.16 -9.69 -7.02
C GLN A 180 15.75 -9.20 -5.62
N TRP A 181 14.84 -8.22 -5.55
CA TRP A 181 14.31 -7.75 -4.27
C TRP A 181 13.40 -8.79 -3.60
N ALA A 182 12.58 -9.49 -4.37
CA ALA A 182 11.70 -10.53 -3.86
C ALA A 182 12.46 -11.75 -3.32
N GLU A 183 13.58 -12.14 -3.95
CA GLU A 183 14.48 -13.18 -3.45
C GLU A 183 15.15 -12.78 -2.13
N LYS A 184 15.56 -11.51 -2.02
CA LYS A 184 16.25 -11.00 -0.83
C LYS A 184 15.33 -10.83 0.37
N ALA A 185 14.12 -10.33 0.16
CA ALA A 185 13.28 -9.86 1.26
C ALA A 185 11.76 -9.94 1.00
N GLY A 186 11.32 -10.51 -0.12
CA GLY A 186 9.91 -10.65 -0.47
C GLY A 186 9.27 -11.93 0.03
N THR A 187 7.96 -12.01 -0.13
CA THR A 187 7.15 -13.21 0.12
C THR A 187 7.25 -14.20 -1.05
N PRO A 188 6.92 -15.50 -0.85
CA PRO A 188 6.84 -16.46 -1.95
C PRO A 188 5.92 -16.01 -3.09
N GLN A 189 4.81 -15.33 -2.76
CA GLN A 189 3.87 -14.77 -3.72
C GLN A 189 4.51 -13.66 -4.55
N GLN A 190 5.32 -12.79 -3.93
CA GLN A 190 6.05 -11.74 -4.65
C GLN A 190 7.14 -12.30 -5.57
N GLN A 191 7.82 -13.37 -5.15
CA GLN A 191 8.79 -14.06 -6.00
C GLN A 191 8.12 -14.68 -7.23
N GLU A 192 6.96 -15.32 -7.04
CA GLU A 192 6.21 -15.90 -8.15
C GLU A 192 5.67 -14.83 -9.10
N ALA A 193 5.14 -13.73 -8.57
CA ALA A 193 4.68 -12.60 -9.36
C ALA A 193 5.80 -12.01 -10.24
N ALA A 194 7.02 -11.89 -9.71
CA ALA A 194 8.17 -11.41 -10.48
C ALA A 194 8.57 -12.37 -11.60
N ARG A 195 8.67 -13.67 -11.30
CA ARG A 195 8.97 -14.70 -12.32
C ARG A 195 7.93 -14.72 -13.43
N GLN A 196 6.65 -14.62 -13.08
CA GLN A 196 5.56 -14.57 -14.05
C GLN A 196 5.65 -13.33 -14.94
N ALA A 197 5.93 -12.16 -14.36
CA ALA A 197 6.08 -10.92 -15.12
C ALA A 197 7.27 -10.97 -16.10
N ILE A 198 8.39 -11.58 -15.70
CA ILE A 198 9.55 -11.83 -16.58
C ILE A 198 9.14 -12.75 -17.74
N ALA A 199 8.48 -13.88 -17.46
CA ALA A 199 8.07 -14.84 -18.48
C ALA A 199 7.13 -14.19 -19.53
N GLU A 200 6.10 -13.48 -19.06
CA GLU A 200 5.17 -12.74 -19.93
C GLU A 200 5.91 -11.71 -20.80
N CYS A 201 6.84 -10.96 -20.21
CA CYS A 201 7.59 -9.94 -20.93
C CYS A 201 8.55 -10.55 -21.96
N ALA A 202 9.16 -11.70 -21.66
CA ALA A 202 10.04 -12.42 -22.57
C ALA A 202 9.26 -12.93 -23.80
N ASP A 203 8.10 -13.54 -23.58
CA ASP A 203 7.23 -14.05 -24.66
C ASP A 203 6.79 -12.91 -25.61
N ALA A 204 6.45 -11.75 -25.04
CA ALA A 204 6.07 -10.57 -25.81
C ALA A 204 7.23 -9.96 -26.61
N LEU A 205 8.47 -10.03 -26.11
CA LEU A 205 9.67 -9.58 -26.83
C LEU A 205 10.00 -10.52 -28.00
N VAL A 206 9.78 -11.82 -27.86
CA VAL A 206 9.98 -12.80 -28.94
C VAL A 206 8.88 -12.68 -30.00
N SER A 207 7.63 -12.49 -29.58
CA SER A 207 6.47 -12.40 -30.48
C SER A 207 6.31 -11.04 -31.17
N GLY A 208 7.03 -10.03 -30.70
CA GLY A 208 7.00 -8.65 -31.20
C GLY A 208 8.00 -8.33 -32.32
N ASN A 209 8.66 -9.36 -32.88
CA ASN A 209 9.51 -9.28 -34.08
C ASN A 209 8.79 -9.80 -35.32
#